data_AF-A0A9W4JZB6-F1
#
_entry.id   AF-A0A9W4JZB6-F1
#
_cell.length_a   1.000
_cell.length_b   1.000
_cell.length_c   1.000
_cell.angle_alpha   90.00
_cell.angle_beta   90.00
_cell.angle_gamma   90.00
#
_symmetry.space_group_name_H-M   'P 1'
#
loop_
_entity.id
_entity.type
_entity.pdbx_description
1 polymer ?
#
loop_
_entity_poly.entity_id
_entity_poly.type
_entity_poly.pdbx_seq_one_letter_code
_entity_poly.pdbx_strand_id
1 'polypeptide(L)'
;MMLRALHGASRAICFTIILVLLVLQMRNILCDRFQTMRVDCEDPNHCRSKDLVDWSRFAYSQYATNTAYLCNSVMIFETLHRLNSRADRFLMYPSRFSADENDDGAKSRLLPTWSESFTKLLAFNQTQYDEF
;
A
#
# COMPACT_ATOMS: atom_id res chain seq x y z
N MET A 1 39.95 -12.69 45.26
CA MET A 1 39.09 -11.68 44.59
C MET A 1 38.94 -11.87 43.07
N MET A 2 39.85 -12.54 42.35
CA MET A 2 39.77 -12.65 40.88
C MET A 2 38.72 -13.62 40.31
N LEU A 3 38.27 -14.64 41.05
CA LEU A 3 37.33 -15.65 40.53
C LEU A 3 35.88 -15.15 40.34
N ARG A 4 35.47 -14.10 41.06
CA ARG A 4 34.13 -13.49 40.93
C ARG A 4 34.03 -12.54 39.73
N ALA A 5 35.13 -11.90 39.35
CA ALA A 5 35.20 -11.04 38.16
C ALA A 5 35.10 -11.84 36.86
N LEU A 6 35.69 -13.04 36.81
CA LEU A 6 35.63 -13.93 35.65
C LEU A 6 34.20 -14.44 35.38
N HIS A 7 33.45 -14.80 36.43
CA HIS A 7 32.04 -15.19 36.33
C HIS A 7 31.12 -14.02 35.96
N GLY A 8 31.41 -12.80 36.44
CA GLY A 8 30.68 -11.59 36.05
C GLY A 8 30.86 -11.22 34.58
N ALA A 9 32.10 -11.32 34.08
CA ALA A 9 32.42 -11.10 32.67
C ALA A 9 31.79 -12.16 31.74
N SER A 10 31.82 -13.44 32.15
CA SER A 10 31.17 -14.53 31.39
C SER A 10 29.65 -14.34 31.26
N ARG A 11 28.98 -13.89 32.33
CA ARG A 11 27.55 -13.59 32.30
C ARG A 11 27.23 -12.40 31.41
N ALA A 12 28.02 -11.32 31.49
CA ALA A 12 27.85 -10.15 30.64
C ALA A 12 28.02 -10.48 29.14
N ILE A 13 29.02 -11.30 28.79
CA ILE A 13 29.24 -11.76 27.41
C ILE A 13 28.07 -12.62 26.93
N CYS A 14 27.53 -13.49 27.78
CA CYS A 14 26.38 -14.31 27.42
C CYS A 14 25.12 -13.45 27.14
N PHE A 15 24.86 -12.44 27.98
CA PHE A 15 23.73 -11.53 27.77
C PHE A 15 23.86 -10.69 26.50
N THR A 16 25.06 -10.21 26.16
CA THR A 16 25.27 -9.45 24.92
C THR A 16 25.08 -10.33 23.69
N ILE A 17 25.58 -11.58 23.71
CA ILE A 17 25.36 -12.54 22.63
C ILE A 17 23.88 -12.86 22.47
N ILE A 18 23.15 -13.13 23.57
CA ILE A 18 21.71 -13.40 23.52
C ILE A 18 20.94 -12.20 22.97
N LEU A 19 21.26 -10.97 23.41
CA LEU A 19 20.63 -9.75 22.91
C LEU A 19 20.87 -9.57 21.40
N VAL A 20 22.10 -9.78 20.94
CA VAL A 20 22.44 -9.71 19.51
C VAL A 20 21.69 -10.76 18.70
N LEU A 21 21.62 -12.00 19.18
CA LEU A 21 20.87 -13.07 18.52
C LEU A 21 19.37 -12.75 18.46
N LEU A 22 18.77 -12.23 19.53
CA LEU A 22 17.37 -11.80 19.54
C LEU A 22 17.11 -10.69 18.52
N VAL A 23 18.00 -9.70 18.42
CA VAL A 23 17.89 -8.62 17.42
C VAL A 23 18.01 -9.16 16.00
N LEU A 24 18.92 -10.11 15.75
CA LEU A 24 19.09 -10.76 14.44
C LEU A 24 17.86 -11.59 14.04
N GLN A 25 17.29 -12.35 14.98
CA GLN A 25 16.07 -13.12 14.77
C GLN A 25 14.87 -12.20 14.52
N MET A 26 14.72 -11.11 15.29
CA MET A 26 13.67 -10.12 15.06
C MET A 26 13.78 -9.44 13.70
N ARG A 27 15.01 -9.16 13.22
CA ARG A 27 15.22 -8.60 11.89
C ARG A 27 14.84 -9.61 10.80
N ASN A 28 15.19 -10.88 10.96
CA ASN A 28 14.81 -11.95 10.04
C ASN A 28 13.29 -12.16 10.02
N ILE A 29 12.64 -12.20 11.18
CA ILE A 29 11.18 -12.38 11.32
C ILE A 29 10.42 -11.17 10.76
N LEU A 30 10.91 -9.94 11.00
CA LEU A 30 10.30 -8.73 10.46
C LEU A 30 10.48 -8.63 8.94
N CYS A 31 11.65 -9.03 8.41
CA CYS A 31 11.88 -9.14 6.98
C CYS A 31 10.94 -10.17 6.36
N ASP A 32 10.80 -11.35 6.96
CA ASP A 32 9.94 -12.42 6.47
C ASP A 32 8.47 -12.00 6.44
N ARG A 33 7.98 -11.39 7.54
CA ARG A 33 6.62 -10.82 7.61
C ARG A 33 6.40 -9.70 6.58
N PHE A 34 7.40 -8.86 6.30
CA PHE A 34 7.27 -7.81 5.29
C PHE A 34 7.33 -8.37 3.85
N GLN A 35 8.04 -9.49 3.65
CA GLN A 35 8.21 -10.12 2.34
C GLN A 35 6.99 -10.95 1.91
N THR A 36 6.00 -11.17 2.79
CA THR A 36 4.70 -11.77 2.44
C THR A 36 3.80 -10.90 1.53
N MET A 37 4.29 -9.75 1.05
CA MET A 37 3.73 -9.05 -0.13
C MET A 37 4.53 -9.25 -1.42
N ARG A 38 5.38 -10.29 -1.51
CA ARG A 38 5.77 -10.79 -2.83
C ARG A 38 4.64 -11.64 -3.37
N VAL A 39 4.17 -11.30 -4.56
CA VAL A 39 3.41 -12.20 -5.42
C VAL A 39 4.24 -13.48 -5.54
N ASP A 40 3.83 -14.53 -4.84
CA ASP A 40 4.40 -15.86 -5.03
C ASP A 40 4.05 -16.29 -6.45
N CYS A 41 4.99 -16.14 -7.37
CA CYS A 41 4.96 -16.90 -8.60
C CYS A 41 5.23 -18.34 -8.18
N GLU A 42 4.18 -19.16 -8.09
CA GLU A 42 4.21 -20.53 -7.56
C GLU A 42 5.08 -21.52 -8.38
N ASP A 43 5.87 -21.05 -9.35
CA ASP A 43 6.77 -21.89 -10.12
C ASP A 43 7.96 -21.07 -10.73
N PRO A 44 9.22 -21.39 -10.40
CA PRO A 44 10.40 -20.71 -10.95
C PRO A 44 10.69 -21.03 -12.43
N ASN A 45 10.06 -22.07 -13.00
CA ASN A 45 10.21 -22.46 -14.41
C ASN A 45 9.01 -22.06 -15.26
N HIS A 46 7.94 -21.55 -14.63
CA HIS A 46 6.75 -21.04 -15.30
C HIS A 46 6.54 -19.58 -14.92
N CYS A 47 7.44 -18.72 -15.42
CA CYS A 47 7.03 -17.38 -15.83
C CYS A 47 6.10 -17.53 -17.04
N ARG A 48 4.92 -18.03 -16.73
CA ARG A 48 3.77 -18.18 -17.59
C ARG A 48 3.68 -16.94 -18.46
N SER A 49 3.59 -17.13 -19.78
CA SER A 49 3.47 -16.08 -20.79
C SER A 49 2.79 -14.83 -20.20
N LYS A 50 3.34 -13.64 -20.46
CA LYS A 50 2.80 -12.35 -19.99
C LYS A 50 1.30 -12.14 -20.29
N ASP A 51 0.71 -13.01 -21.11
CA ASP A 51 -0.70 -13.06 -21.50
C ASP A 51 -1.59 -13.93 -20.61
N LEU A 52 -1.03 -14.75 -19.73
CA LEU A 52 -1.77 -15.64 -18.83
C LEU A 52 -1.69 -15.17 -17.37
N VAL A 53 -1.42 -13.88 -17.17
CA VAL A 53 -1.76 -13.17 -15.93
C VAL A 53 -3.16 -12.62 -16.12
N ASP A 54 -4.09 -13.07 -15.29
CA ASP A 54 -5.46 -12.56 -15.28
C ASP A 54 -5.50 -11.19 -14.60
N TRP A 55 -5.40 -10.14 -15.40
CA TRP A 55 -5.37 -8.75 -14.93
C TRP A 55 -6.70 -8.29 -14.32
N SER A 56 -7.80 -8.99 -14.58
CA SER A 56 -9.10 -8.67 -13.98
C SER A 56 -9.12 -8.83 -12.45
N ARG A 57 -8.13 -9.55 -11.90
CA ARG A 57 -7.96 -9.76 -10.46
C ARG A 57 -7.12 -8.68 -9.77
N PHE A 58 -6.54 -7.76 -10.53
CA PHE A 58 -5.64 -6.74 -10.00
C PHE A 58 -6.19 -5.34 -10.26
N ALA A 59 -6.01 -4.45 -9.28
CA ALA A 59 -6.37 -3.05 -9.42
C ALA A 59 -5.41 -2.16 -8.63
N TYR A 60 -5.13 -0.98 -9.15
CA TYR A 60 -4.51 0.11 -8.41
C TYR A 60 -5.57 0.85 -7.59
N SER A 61 -5.38 0.92 -6.29
CA SER A 61 -6.28 1.60 -5.36
C SER A 61 -5.68 2.92 -4.89
N GLN A 62 -6.43 4.01 -5.03
CA GLN A 62 -6.09 5.32 -4.47
C GLN A 62 -7.17 5.76 -3.49
N TYR A 63 -6.76 6.49 -2.44
CA TYR A 63 -7.67 7.08 -1.46
C TYR A 63 -7.40 8.58 -1.37
N ALA A 64 -8.42 9.39 -1.66
CA ALA A 64 -8.30 10.85 -1.67
C ALA A 64 -9.19 11.47 -0.60
N THR A 65 -8.59 12.05 0.44
CA THR A 65 -9.32 12.72 1.53
C THR A 65 -9.53 14.21 1.30
N ASN A 66 -8.74 14.85 0.43
CA ASN A 66 -8.81 16.27 0.12
C ASN A 66 -8.55 16.51 -1.38
N THR A 67 -8.69 17.76 -1.83
CA THR A 67 -8.52 18.17 -3.22
C THR A 67 -7.12 17.91 -3.77
N ALA A 68 -6.07 18.11 -2.96
CA ALA A 68 -4.69 17.92 -3.39
C ALA A 68 -4.38 16.44 -3.62
N TYR A 69 -4.82 15.56 -2.70
CA TYR A 69 -4.71 14.11 -2.86
C TYR A 69 -5.57 13.57 -3.99
N LEU A 70 -6.73 14.20 -4.25
CA LEU A 70 -7.56 13.88 -5.40
C LEU A 70 -6.81 14.17 -6.70
N CYS A 71 -6.23 15.37 -6.83
CA CYS A 71 -5.43 15.74 -8.00
C CYS A 71 -4.24 14.79 -8.19
N ASN A 72 -3.47 14.53 -7.13
CA ASN A 72 -2.34 13.59 -7.16
C ASN A 72 -2.78 12.20 -7.67
N SER A 73 -3.91 11.70 -7.17
CA SER A 73 -4.42 10.38 -7.55
C SER A 73 -4.87 10.33 -9.01
N VAL A 74 -5.56 11.38 -9.48
CA VAL A 74 -5.98 11.51 -10.87
C VAL A 74 -4.77 11.58 -11.81
N MET A 75 -3.72 12.33 -11.44
CA MET A 75 -2.48 12.41 -12.23
C MET A 75 -1.76 11.06 -12.31
N ILE A 76 -1.72 10.29 -11.22
CA ILE A 76 -1.14 8.93 -11.24
C ILE A 76 -1.95 8.02 -12.18
N PHE A 77 -3.27 8.10 -12.15
CA PHE A 77 -4.14 7.29 -13.00
C PHE A 77 -4.03 7.67 -14.49
N GLU A 78 -3.87 8.95 -14.81
CA GLU A 78 -3.52 9.41 -16.16
C GLU A 78 -2.25 8.73 -16.65
N THR A 79 -1.19 8.76 -15.84
CA THR A 79 0.10 8.23 -16.25
C THR A 79 0.05 6.70 -16.39
N LEU A 80 -0.67 6.00 -15.51
CA LEU A 80 -0.92 4.56 -15.66
C LEU A 80 -1.71 4.23 -16.92
N HIS A 81 -2.68 5.08 -17.28
CA HIS A 81 -3.42 4.93 -18.53
C HIS A 81 -2.51 5.14 -19.74
N ARG A 82 -1.69 6.20 -19.75
CA ARG A 82 -0.73 6.49 -20.83
C ARG A 82 0.35 5.44 -21.00
N LEU A 83 0.75 4.79 -19.90
CA LEU A 83 1.66 3.64 -19.91
C LEU A 83 0.96 2.31 -20.27
N ASN A 84 -0.33 2.37 -20.61
CA ASN A 84 -1.15 1.22 -20.98
C ASN A 84 -1.13 0.10 -19.92
N SER A 85 -1.20 0.50 -18.64
CA SER A 85 -1.27 -0.46 -17.54
C SER A 85 -2.54 -1.29 -17.65
N ARG A 86 -2.39 -2.60 -17.45
CA ARG A 86 -3.43 -3.61 -17.69
C ARG A 86 -4.36 -3.83 -16.51
N ALA A 87 -3.93 -3.48 -15.30
CA ALA A 87 -4.75 -3.62 -14.10
C ALA A 87 -5.78 -2.48 -14.01
N ASP A 88 -6.91 -2.77 -13.39
CA ASP A 88 -7.98 -1.81 -13.20
C ASP A 88 -7.56 -0.65 -12.26
N ARG A 89 -8.31 0.44 -12.28
CA ARG A 89 -8.07 1.61 -11.44
C ARG A 89 -9.30 1.90 -10.59
N PHE A 90 -9.06 2.13 -9.31
CA PHE A 90 -10.09 2.32 -8.31
C PHE A 90 -9.72 3.49 -7.41
N LEU A 91 -10.60 4.49 -7.32
CA LEU A 91 -10.40 5.65 -6.45
C LEU A 91 -11.55 5.74 -5.46
N MET A 92 -11.20 5.76 -4.19
CA MET A 92 -12.12 6.01 -3.09
C MET A 92 -12.00 7.47 -2.65
N TYR A 93 -13.13 8.17 -2.60
CA TYR A 93 -13.18 9.58 -2.24
C TYR A 93 -14.46 9.92 -1.47
N PRO A 94 -14.45 10.95 -0.60
CA PRO A 94 -15.62 11.29 0.20
C PRO A 94 -16.75 11.82 -0.69
N SER A 95 -17.98 11.40 -0.42
CA SER A 95 -19.18 11.76 -1.19
C SER A 95 -19.37 13.26 -1.39
N ARG A 96 -18.85 14.09 -0.47
CA ARG A 96 -18.80 15.55 -0.58
C ARG A 96 -18.01 16.11 -1.77
N PHE A 97 -17.31 15.28 -2.54
CA PHE A 97 -16.68 15.71 -3.80
C PHE A 97 -17.55 15.46 -5.03
N SER A 98 -18.61 14.67 -4.91
CA SER A 98 -19.61 14.54 -5.97
C SER A 98 -20.11 15.94 -6.30
N ALA A 99 -19.96 16.36 -7.55
CA ALA A 99 -20.15 17.76 -7.93
C ALA A 99 -21.54 18.25 -7.54
N ASP A 100 -21.63 19.15 -6.56
CA ASP A 100 -22.74 20.08 -6.51
C ASP A 100 -22.53 21.06 -7.66
N GLU A 101 -23.53 21.20 -8.53
CA GLU A 101 -23.48 22.05 -9.74
C GLU A 101 -23.15 23.53 -9.45
N ASN A 102 -23.13 23.93 -8.17
CA ASN A 102 -22.88 25.28 -7.69
C ASN A 102 -21.46 25.51 -7.10
N ASP A 103 -20.58 24.50 -7.09
CA ASP A 103 -19.17 24.66 -6.68
C ASP A 103 -18.27 24.84 -7.92
N ASP A 104 -17.90 26.09 -8.21
CA ASP A 104 -17.05 26.54 -9.33
C ASP A 104 -15.59 26.01 -9.27
N GLY A 105 -15.30 25.12 -8.32
CA GLY A 105 -13.99 24.53 -8.13
C GLY A 105 -13.64 23.49 -9.20
N ALA A 106 -12.36 23.42 -9.57
CA ALA A 106 -11.79 22.43 -10.49
C ALA A 106 -12.21 20.95 -10.24
N LYS A 107 -12.76 20.62 -9.07
CA LYS A 107 -13.30 19.30 -8.72
C LYS A 107 -14.49 18.89 -9.61
N SER A 108 -15.40 19.82 -9.89
CA SER A 108 -16.64 19.56 -10.64
C SER A 108 -16.36 19.18 -12.09
N ARG A 109 -15.26 19.66 -12.67
CA ARG A 109 -14.84 19.34 -14.04
C ARG A 109 -14.01 18.06 -14.12
N LEU A 110 -13.17 17.81 -13.11
CA LEU A 110 -12.28 16.65 -13.12
C LEU A 110 -13.08 15.36 -12.89
N LEU A 111 -13.95 15.31 -11.89
CA LEU A 111 -14.58 14.04 -11.50
C LEU A 111 -15.47 13.41 -12.59
N PRO A 112 -16.35 14.13 -13.29
CA PRO A 112 -17.17 13.54 -14.35
C PRO A 112 -16.31 13.01 -15.51
N THR A 113 -15.36 13.83 -15.99
CA THR A 113 -14.45 13.46 -17.09
C THR A 113 -13.68 12.18 -16.78
N TRP A 114 -13.15 12.05 -15.56
CA TRP A 114 -12.36 10.89 -15.15
C TRP A 114 -13.22 9.69 -14.72
N SER A 115 -14.44 9.93 -14.23
CA SER A 115 -15.43 8.91 -13.89
C SER A 115 -15.84 8.11 -15.12
N GLU A 116 -16.14 8.80 -16.21
CA GLU A 116 -16.58 8.15 -17.45
C GLU A 116 -15.46 7.37 -18.11
N SER A 117 -14.21 7.81 -17.92
CA SER A 117 -13.11 7.34 -18.72
C SER A 117 -12.49 6.05 -18.18
N PHE A 118 -12.13 5.95 -16.90
CA PHE A 118 -11.15 4.90 -16.50
C PHE A 118 -11.21 4.36 -15.06
N THR A 119 -12.21 4.68 -14.25
CA THR A 119 -12.15 4.37 -12.81
C THR A 119 -13.46 3.86 -12.24
N LYS A 120 -13.44 2.71 -11.55
CA LYS A 120 -14.54 2.33 -10.67
C LYS A 120 -14.49 3.24 -9.44
N LEU A 121 -15.32 4.27 -9.45
CA LEU A 121 -15.38 5.28 -8.40
C LEU A 121 -16.27 4.83 -7.25
N LEU A 122 -15.76 4.87 -6.02
CA LEU A 122 -16.58 4.73 -4.82
C LEU A 122 -16.59 6.05 -4.05
N ALA A 123 -17.73 6.73 -4.15
CA ALA A 123 -18.11 7.77 -3.22
C ALA A 123 -18.59 7.11 -1.93
N PHE A 124 -17.98 7.48 -0.79
CA PHE A 124 -18.41 6.97 0.52
C PHE A 124 -18.68 8.14 1.48
N ASN A 125 -19.63 7.95 2.39
CA ASN A 125 -19.91 8.93 3.43
C ASN A 125 -19.04 8.66 4.66
N GLN A 126 -18.20 9.63 5.04
CA GLN A 126 -17.24 9.50 6.13
C GLN A 126 -17.89 9.38 7.53
N THR A 127 -19.17 9.72 7.68
CA THR A 127 -19.86 9.72 8.99
C THR A 127 -20.35 8.35 9.46
N GLN A 128 -20.09 7.26 8.73
CA GLN A 128 -20.55 5.91 9.12
C GLN A 128 -19.51 5.12 9.95
N TYR A 129 -18.40 5.75 10.34
CA TYR A 129 -17.53 5.22 11.38
C TYR A 129 -17.86 5.99 12.65
N ASP A 130 -18.97 5.62 13.28
CA ASP A 130 -19.16 5.94 14.69
C ASP A 130 -17.96 5.32 15.45
N GLU A 131 -17.25 6.16 16.18
CA GLU A 131 -16.12 5.77 17.03
C GLU A 131 -16.57 4.60 17.93
N PHE A 132 -15.92 3.44 17.77
CA PHE A 132 -16.05 2.34 18.72
C PHE A 132 -15.28 2.65 20.01
#